data_AF-A0A7W5WYN4-F1
#
_entry.id   AF-A0A7W5WYN4-F1
#
_cell.length_a   1.000
_cell.length_b   1.000
_cell.length_c   1.000
_cell.angle_alpha   90.00
_cell.angle_beta   90.00
_cell.angle_gamma   90.00
#
_symmetry.space_group_name_H-M   'P 1'
#
loop_
_entity.id
_entity.type
_entity.pdbx_description
1 polymer ?
#
loop_
_entity_poly.entity_id
_entity_poly.type
_entity_poly.pdbx_seq_one_letter_code
_entity_poly.pdbx_strand_id
1 'polypeptide(L)'
;MNESEFRLHLEIDNTVLDVWIEQGWLIPQTTSEGRSFRDVDLARGQLILDLINAMGINEPGVDVVMDLVDQLHGLRATLRDLTDAVCHQSRDVQDRILSDLDRMERQKAP
;
A
#
# COMPACT_ATOMS: atom_id res chain seq x y z
N MET A 1 -15.31 2.50 6.53
CA MET A 1 -16.37 2.10 5.60
C MET A 1 -16.76 0.66 5.90
N ASN A 2 -18.04 0.34 5.99
CA ASN A 2 -18.47 -1.04 6.24
C ASN A 2 -18.43 -1.89 4.94
N GLU A 3 -18.60 -3.20 5.06
CA GLU A 3 -18.55 -4.12 3.92
C GLU A 3 -19.57 -3.81 2.81
N SER A 4 -20.81 -3.48 3.19
CA SER A 4 -21.87 -3.14 2.24
C SER A 4 -21.54 -1.87 1.45
N GLU A 5 -21.02 -0.84 2.12
CA GLU A 5 -20.58 0.41 1.48
C GLU A 5 -19.38 0.17 0.55
N PHE A 6 -18.44 -0.69 0.96
CA PHE A 6 -17.25 -1.05 0.16
C PHE A 6 -17.66 -1.74 -1.14
N ARG A 7 -18.55 -2.73 -1.04
CA ARG A 7 -19.08 -3.46 -2.20
C ARG A 7 -19.86 -2.56 -3.15
N LEU A 8 -20.64 -1.61 -2.62
CA LEU A 8 -21.38 -0.65 -3.42
C LEU A 8 -20.44 0.28 -4.20
N HIS A 9 -19.34 0.75 -3.59
CA HIS A 9 -18.38 1.63 -4.27
C HIS A 9 -17.63 0.95 -5.41
N LEU A 10 -17.32 -0.34 -5.25
CA LEU A 10 -16.58 -1.11 -6.26
C LEU A 10 -17.49 -1.88 -7.22
N GLU A 11 -18.80 -1.80 -7.03
CA GLU A 11 -19.81 -2.54 -7.79
C GLU A 11 -19.52 -4.05 -7.85
N ILE A 12 -19.08 -4.63 -6.72
CA ILE A 12 -18.73 -6.06 -6.60
C ILE A 12 -19.71 -6.85 -5.72
N ASP A 13 -19.87 -8.12 -6.07
CA ASP A 13 -20.61 -9.09 -5.27
C ASP A 13 -19.82 -9.61 -4.06
N ASN A 14 -20.54 -10.23 -3.12
CA ASN A 14 -19.94 -10.79 -1.90
C ASN A 14 -18.87 -11.84 -2.20
N THR A 15 -19.14 -12.67 -3.21
CA THR A 15 -18.25 -13.76 -3.63
C THR A 15 -16.91 -13.22 -4.13
N VAL A 16 -16.92 -12.12 -4.88
CA VAL A 16 -15.71 -11.45 -5.36
C VAL A 16 -14.90 -10.91 -4.19
N LEU A 17 -15.58 -10.24 -3.25
CA LEU A 17 -14.92 -9.71 -2.07
C LEU A 17 -14.31 -10.82 -1.19
N ASP A 18 -15.03 -11.92 -0.99
CA ASP A 18 -14.54 -13.05 -0.21
C ASP A 18 -13.30 -13.66 -0.88
N VAL A 19 -13.28 -13.82 -2.21
CA VAL A 19 -12.10 -14.27 -2.95
C VAL A 19 -10.91 -13.33 -2.71
N TRP A 20 -11.12 -12.02 -2.79
CA TRP A 20 -10.03 -11.05 -2.57
C TRP A 20 -9.46 -11.10 -1.16
N ILE A 21 -10.29 -11.41 -0.16
CA ILE A 21 -9.84 -11.57 1.23
C ILE A 21 -9.14 -12.92 1.41
N GLU A 22 -9.66 -13.99 0.81
CA GLU A 22 -9.08 -15.34 0.87
C GLU A 22 -7.71 -15.41 0.19
N GLN A 23 -7.52 -14.71 -0.93
CA GLN A 23 -6.23 -14.55 -1.61
C GLN A 23 -5.30 -13.56 -0.89
N GLY A 24 -5.78 -12.86 0.14
CA GLY A 24 -5.01 -11.88 0.89
C GLY A 24 -4.78 -10.55 0.16
N TRP A 25 -5.43 -10.31 -0.99
CA TRP A 25 -5.33 -9.05 -1.71
C TRP A 25 -5.91 -7.87 -0.93
N LEU A 26 -6.91 -8.15 -0.09
CA LEU A 26 -7.48 -7.19 0.86
C LEU A 26 -7.46 -7.76 2.27
N ILE A 27 -6.99 -6.94 3.20
CA ILE A 27 -6.93 -7.29 4.62
C ILE A 27 -7.74 -6.24 5.38
N PRO A 28 -9.08 -6.43 5.50
CA PRO A 28 -9.92 -5.51 6.26
C PRO A 28 -9.60 -5.56 7.75
N GLN A 29 -9.93 -4.48 8.45
CA GLN A 29 -9.91 -4.49 9.92
C GLN A 29 -11.15 -5.21 10.45
N THR A 30 -10.95 -6.20 11.32
CA THR A 30 -12.05 -6.85 12.03
C THR A 30 -12.43 -6.03 13.25
N THR A 31 -13.67 -5.55 13.29
CA THR A 31 -14.26 -4.82 14.42
C THR A 31 -15.39 -5.63 15.04
N SER A 32 -15.92 -5.16 16.18
CA SER A 32 -17.08 -5.78 16.85
C SER A 32 -18.34 -5.84 15.99
N GLU A 33 -18.42 -5.01 14.96
CA GLU A 33 -19.57 -4.89 14.04
C GLU A 33 -19.33 -5.60 12.70
N GLY A 34 -18.14 -6.19 12.49
CA GLY A 34 -17.77 -6.91 11.26
C GLY A 34 -16.50 -6.39 10.61
N ARG A 35 -16.36 -6.61 9.30
CA ARG A 35 -15.21 -6.14 8.51
C ARG A 35 -15.36 -4.64 8.21
N SER A 36 -14.30 -3.88 8.49
CA SER A 36 -14.19 -2.45 8.20
C SER A 36 -13.06 -2.19 7.22
N PHE A 37 -13.34 -1.37 6.22
CA PHE A 37 -12.45 -1.00 5.13
C PHE A 37 -12.11 0.49 5.21
N ARG A 38 -10.88 0.83 4.86
CA ARG A 38 -10.34 2.19 4.79
C ARG A 38 -10.22 2.62 3.33
N ASP A 39 -9.97 3.91 3.10
CA ASP A 39 -9.83 4.46 1.74
C ASP A 39 -8.67 3.81 0.96
N VAL A 40 -7.61 3.40 1.65
CA VAL A 40 -6.51 2.63 1.04
C VAL A 40 -6.98 1.27 0.52
N ASP A 41 -7.91 0.64 1.21
CA ASP A 41 -8.48 -0.65 0.81
C ASP A 41 -9.39 -0.46 -0.41
N LEU A 42 -10.09 0.69 -0.51
CA LEU A 42 -10.90 1.03 -1.68
C LEU A 42 -10.03 1.28 -2.92
N ALA A 43 -8.96 2.07 -2.79
CA ALA A 43 -8.01 2.30 -3.87
C ALA A 43 -7.37 0.98 -4.37
N ARG A 44 -7.12 0.06 -3.44
CA ARG A 44 -6.61 -1.28 -3.71
C ARG A 44 -7.61 -2.14 -4.48
N GLY A 45 -8.88 -2.14 -4.05
CA GLY A 45 -9.96 -2.83 -4.77
C GLY A 45 -10.15 -2.30 -6.19
N GLN A 46 -10.07 -0.97 -6.39
CA GLN A 46 -10.13 -0.38 -7.73
C GLN A 46 -8.96 -0.84 -8.61
N LEU A 47 -7.75 -0.90 -8.07
CA LEU A 47 -6.60 -1.41 -8.81
C LEU A 47 -6.80 -2.86 -9.25
N ILE A 48 -7.32 -3.72 -8.37
CA ILE A 48 -7.61 -5.12 -8.71
C ILE A 48 -8.62 -5.20 -9.87
N LEU A 49 -9.68 -4.38 -9.84
CA LEU A 49 -10.65 -4.30 -10.95
C LEU A 49 -10.00 -3.84 -12.24
N ASP A 50 -9.13 -2.83 -12.19
CA ASP A 50 -8.44 -2.33 -13.38
C ASP A 50 -7.51 -3.42 -13.96
N LEU A 51 -6.81 -4.19 -13.11
CA LEU A 51 -5.96 -5.30 -13.54
C LEU A 51 -6.77 -6.41 -14.24
N ILE A 52 -7.90 -6.80 -13.66
CA ILE A 52 -8.73 -7.89 -14.19
C ILE A 52 -9.51 -7.43 -15.42
N ASN A 53 -10.26 -6.32 -15.31
CA ASN A 53 -11.22 -5.89 -16.32
C ASN A 53 -10.57 -5.07 -17.44
N ALA A 54 -9.66 -4.16 -17.12
CA ALA A 54 -9.06 -3.27 -18.12
C ALA A 54 -7.82 -3.90 -18.78
N MET A 55 -7.02 -4.65 -18.02
CA MET A 55 -5.77 -5.24 -18.50
C MET A 55 -5.86 -6.74 -18.81
N GLY A 56 -6.95 -7.41 -18.46
CA GLY A 56 -7.16 -8.84 -18.73
C GLY A 56 -6.18 -9.75 -18.00
N ILE A 57 -5.65 -9.29 -16.86
CA ILE A 57 -4.69 -10.07 -16.06
C ILE A 57 -5.45 -11.18 -15.35
N ASN A 58 -4.89 -12.38 -15.37
CA ASN A 58 -5.43 -13.54 -14.66
C ASN A 58 -5.14 -13.47 -13.15
N GLU A 59 -5.84 -14.26 -12.35
CA GLU A 59 -5.69 -14.28 -10.88
C GLU A 59 -4.22 -14.42 -10.42
N PRO A 60 -3.39 -15.34 -10.98
CA PRO A 60 -1.97 -15.43 -10.59
C PRO A 60 -1.16 -14.17 -10.94
N GLY A 61 -1.54 -13.45 -11.99
CA GLY A 61 -0.90 -12.18 -12.35
C GLY A 61 -1.29 -11.06 -11.39
N VAL A 62 -2.55 -11.06 -10.92
CA VAL A 62 -3.01 -10.14 -9.88
C VAL A 62 -2.22 -10.37 -8.60
N ASP A 63 -2.02 -11.62 -8.16
CA ASP A 63 -1.19 -11.96 -6.99
C ASP A 63 0.18 -11.28 -7.05
N VAL A 64 0.88 -11.44 -8.17
CA VAL A 64 2.24 -10.87 -8.35
C VAL A 64 2.21 -9.35 -8.30
N VAL A 65 1.24 -8.70 -8.93
CA VAL A 65 1.12 -7.24 -8.90
C VAL A 65 0.81 -6.75 -7.48
N MET A 66 -0.08 -7.45 -6.77
CA MET A 66 -0.43 -7.13 -5.40
C MET A 66 0.76 -7.27 -4.45
N ASP A 67 1.56 -8.33 -4.58
CA ASP A 67 2.81 -8.52 -3.84
C ASP A 67 3.81 -7.38 -4.09
N LEU A 68 3.93 -6.92 -5.35
CA LEU A 68 4.82 -5.80 -5.69
C LEU A 68 4.32 -4.49 -5.11
N VAL A 69 3.02 -4.26 -5.12
CA VAL A 69 2.39 -3.09 -4.48
C VAL A 69 2.63 -3.12 -2.98
N ASP A 70 2.49 -4.28 -2.33
CA ASP A 70 2.79 -4.45 -0.91
C ASP A 70 4.25 -4.17 -0.58
N GLN A 71 5.19 -4.69 -1.38
CA GLN A 71 6.62 -4.41 -1.23
C GLN A 71 6.93 -2.91 -1.34
N LEU A 72 6.32 -2.22 -2.31
CA LEU A 72 6.50 -0.78 -2.49
C LEU A 72 5.95 0.00 -1.30
N HIS A 73 4.77 -0.38 -0.79
CA HIS A 73 4.20 0.24 0.41
C HIS A 73 5.07 0.00 1.65
N GLY A 74 5.60 -1.21 1.83
CA GLY A 74 6.54 -1.54 2.90
C GLY A 74 7.79 -0.69 2.85
N LEU A 75 8.41 -0.56 1.67
CA LEU A 75 9.57 0.30 1.47
C LEU A 75 9.26 1.76 1.79
N ARG A 76 8.12 2.27 1.31
CA ARG A 76 7.71 3.66 1.56
C ARG A 76 7.44 3.91 3.04
N ALA A 77 6.92 2.93 3.77
CA ALA A 77 6.76 2.98 5.23
C ALA A 77 8.12 3.04 5.93
N THR A 78 9.06 2.14 5.60
CA THR A 78 10.41 2.13 6.19
C THR A 78 11.16 3.45 5.96
N LEU A 79 11.06 4.01 4.75
CA LEU A 79 11.67 5.32 4.46
C LEU A 79 11.03 6.45 5.26
N ARG A 80 9.71 6.41 5.47
CA ARG A 80 9.02 7.38 6.31
C ARG A 80 9.45 7.25 7.77
N ASP A 81 9.51 6.03 8.31
CA ASP A 81 9.93 5.78 9.68
C ASP A 81 11.39 6.21 9.91
N LEU A 82 12.27 5.99 8.93
CA LEU A 82 13.65 6.49 8.95
C LEU A 82 13.68 8.01 8.97
N THR A 83 12.90 8.66 8.10
CA THR A 83 12.81 10.13 8.03
C THR A 83 12.31 10.70 9.36
N ASP A 84 11.27 10.10 9.93
CA ASP A 84 10.73 10.48 11.23
C ASP A 84 11.79 10.31 12.32
N ALA A 85 12.52 9.19 12.35
CA ALA A 85 13.59 8.95 13.31
C ALA A 85 14.72 10.01 13.23
N VAL A 86 15.08 10.44 12.02
CA VAL A 86 16.03 11.54 11.78
C VAL A 86 15.47 12.86 12.30
N CYS A 87 14.21 13.18 11.99
CA CYS A 87 13.53 14.40 12.46
C CYS A 87 13.41 14.49 14.00
N HIS A 88 13.41 13.36 14.71
CA HIS A 88 13.41 13.32 16.17
C HIS A 88 14.81 13.54 16.81
N GLN A 89 15.89 13.55 16.01
CA GLN A 89 17.23 13.87 16.51
C GLN A 89 17.43 15.37 16.72
N SER A 90 18.53 15.77 17.37
CA SER A 90 18.91 17.18 17.46
C SER A 90 19.24 17.76 16.07
N ARG A 91 19.05 19.08 15.90
CA ARG A 91 19.32 19.79 14.63
C ARG A 91 20.74 19.55 14.12
N ASP A 92 21.74 19.57 15.01
CA ASP A 92 23.14 19.33 14.64
C ASP A 92 23.37 17.95 14.01
N VAL A 93 22.61 16.93 14.44
CA VAL A 93 22.69 15.57 13.88
C VAL A 93 21.93 15.49 12.56
N GLN A 94 20.77 16.14 12.44
CA GLN A 94 20.02 16.24 11.19
C GLN A 94 20.85 16.91 10.08
N ASP A 95 21.49 18.04 10.40
CA ASP A 95 22.31 18.80 9.45
C ASP A 95 23.52 17.99 8.95
N ARG A 96 24.13 17.18 9.83
CA ARG A 96 25.20 16.25 9.44
C ARG A 96 24.70 15.15 8.50
N ILE A 97 23.56 14.54 8.82
CA ILE A 97 22.97 13.46 7.98
C ILE A 97 22.64 14.00 6.59
N LEU A 98 22.02 15.18 6.50
CA LEU A 98 21.70 15.82 5.21
C LEU A 98 22.96 16.17 4.41
N SER A 99 23.98 16.71 5.08
CA SER A 99 25.25 17.07 4.44
C SER A 99 25.97 15.84 3.85
N ASP A 100 25.93 14.71 4.55
CA ASP A 100 26.53 13.46 4.07
C ASP A 100 25.72 12.86 2.91
N LEU A 101 24.39 12.93 2.95
CA LEU A 101 23.52 12.47 1.85
C LEU A 101 23.81 13.25 0.56
N ASP A 102 23.86 14.58 0.64
CA ASP A 102 24.20 15.47 -0.49
C ASP A 102 25.58 15.18 -1.07
N ARG A 103 26.53 14.76 -0.23
CA ARG A 103 27.87 14.37 -0.65
C ARG A 103 27.83 13.04 -1.40
N MET A 104 27.06 12.07 -0.93
CA MET A 104 26.89 10.77 -1.58
C MET A 104 26.21 10.89 -2.94
N GLU A 105 25.17 11.72 -3.06
CA GLU A 105 24.50 11.96 -4.36
C GLU A 105 25.45 12.61 -5.37
N ARG A 106 26.24 13.59 -4.95
CA ARG A 106 27.26 14.22 -5.80
C ARG A 106 28.37 13.26 -6.24
N GLN A 107 28.65 12.22 -5.45
CA GLN A 107 29.65 11.21 -5.78
C GLN A 107 29.11 10.09 -6.69
N LYS A 108 27.78 10.00 -6.81
CA LYS A 108 27.07 9.05 -7.68
C LYS A 108 26.75 9.64 -9.07
N ALA A 109 26.88 10.95 -9.25
CA ALA A 109 26.77 11.60 -10.55
C ALA A 109 27.99 11.25 -11.43
N PRO A 110 27.79 10.79 -12.68
CA PRO A 110 28.85 10.36 -13.59
C PRO A 110 29.74 11.50 -14.08
#